data_AF-A0A9E2A0F3-F1
#
_entry.id   AF-A0A9E2A0F3-F1
#
_cell.length_a   1.000
_cell.length_b   1.000
_cell.length_c   1.000
_cell.angle_alpha   90.00
_cell.angle_beta   90.00
_cell.angle_gamma   90.00
#
_symmetry.space_group_name_H-M   'P 1'
#
loop_
_entity.id
_entity.type
_entity.pdbx_description
1 polymer ?
#
loop_
_entity_poly.entity_id
_entity_poly.type
_entity_poly.pdbx_seq_one_letter_code
_entity_poly.pdbx_strand_id
1 'polypeptide(L)'
;MMPVQAKSGRLGTGSPDKTGSVRGMPDSLRIGLEKLSGFDLSHVRVHYNSFKPAQIDALAYTDGRDIHLAPGQDRHLPHEGW
;
A
#
# COMPACT_ATOMS: atom_id res chain seq x y z
N MET A 1 31.84 -28.94 34.51
CA MET A 1 31.37 -28.28 33.27
C MET A 1 29.86 -28.08 33.37
N MET A 2 29.43 -26.87 33.74
CA MET A 2 28.06 -26.34 33.59
C MET A 2 28.17 -25.10 32.69
N PRO A 3 27.09 -24.40 32.32
CA PRO A 3 25.87 -24.82 31.62
C PRO A 3 25.68 -23.99 30.33
N VAL A 4 24.71 -24.34 29.47
CA VAL A 4 24.26 -23.47 28.37
C VAL A 4 22.90 -22.87 28.75
N GLN A 5 22.83 -21.54 28.90
CA GLN A 5 21.61 -20.82 29.23
C GLN A 5 21.59 -19.47 28.48
N ALA A 6 20.47 -19.20 27.76
CA ALA A 6 19.91 -17.88 27.37
C ALA A 6 19.06 -18.04 26.09
N LYS A 7 17.94 -17.36 25.81
CA LYS A 7 17.07 -16.38 26.49
C LYS A 7 15.95 -16.06 25.48
N SER A 8 14.71 -15.88 25.95
CA SER A 8 13.55 -15.49 25.12
C SER A 8 13.78 -14.23 24.28
N GLY A 9 13.32 -14.27 23.03
CA GLY A 9 13.09 -13.10 22.17
C GLY A 9 11.77 -13.30 21.41
N ARG A 10 10.85 -12.35 21.58
CA ARG A 10 9.45 -12.31 21.12
C ARG A 10 9.27 -12.76 19.66
N LEU A 11 8.43 -13.76 19.40
CA LEU A 11 7.84 -13.97 18.08
C LEU A 11 6.73 -12.93 17.86
N GLY A 12 7.11 -11.77 17.32
CA GLY A 12 6.21 -11.00 16.48
C GLY A 12 6.16 -11.69 15.12
N THR A 13 5.10 -12.47 14.86
CA THR A 13 4.86 -13.09 13.56
C THR A 13 4.35 -12.04 12.57
N GLY A 14 5.27 -11.19 12.07
CA GLY A 14 5.06 -10.45 10.84
C GLY A 14 5.44 -11.36 9.68
N SER A 15 4.44 -11.93 9.01
CA SER A 15 4.64 -12.72 7.79
C SER A 15 5.25 -11.84 6.69
N PRO A 16 6.30 -12.27 5.97
CA PRO A 16 6.93 -11.48 4.93
C PRO A 16 6.21 -11.69 3.61
N ASP A 17 4.99 -11.15 3.46
CA ASP A 17 4.39 -11.01 2.13
C ASP A 17 4.84 -9.68 1.51
N LYS A 18 6.09 -9.72 1.02
CA LYS A 18 6.68 -8.94 -0.09
C LYS A 18 6.24 -7.47 -0.29
N THR A 19 6.97 -6.60 0.40
CA THR A 19 7.48 -5.27 -0.02
C THR A 19 6.54 -4.32 -0.76
N GLY A 20 5.53 -3.80 -0.06
CA GLY A 20 4.81 -2.60 -0.48
C GLY A 20 4.49 -1.69 0.71
N SER A 21 4.83 -0.40 0.61
CA SER A 21 4.40 0.57 1.62
C SER A 21 2.93 0.87 1.39
N VAL A 22 2.10 0.75 2.43
CA VAL A 22 0.69 1.17 2.38
C VAL A 22 0.60 2.59 2.93
N ARG A 23 0.09 3.52 2.14
CA ARG A 23 -0.15 4.91 2.55
C ARG A 23 -1.55 5.34 2.13
N GLY A 24 -2.09 6.32 2.85
CA GLY A 24 -3.29 7.02 2.39
C GLY A 24 -3.02 7.75 1.08
N MET A 25 -4.08 8.04 0.34
CA MET A 25 -3.99 8.90 -0.84
C MET A 25 -3.39 10.27 -0.45
N PRO A 26 -2.51 10.87 -1.28
CA PRO A 26 -1.99 12.22 -1.02
C PRO A 26 -3.15 13.21 -0.84
N ASP A 27 -3.10 14.05 0.21
CA ASP A 27 -4.22 14.94 0.56
C ASP A 27 -4.65 15.85 -0.59
N SER A 28 -3.71 16.40 -1.36
CA SER A 28 -4.03 17.24 -2.52
C SER A 28 -4.85 16.49 -3.57
N LEU A 29 -4.48 15.24 -3.86
CA LEU A 29 -5.19 14.37 -4.81
C LEU A 29 -6.56 13.99 -4.27
N ARG A 30 -6.62 13.59 -2.99
CA ARG A 30 -7.85 13.23 -2.29
C ARG A 30 -8.85 14.39 -2.35
N ILE A 31 -8.45 15.58 -1.90
CA ILE A 31 -9.33 16.76 -1.84
C ILE A 31 -9.81 17.15 -3.25
N GLY A 32 -8.94 17.09 -4.26
CA GLY A 32 -9.33 17.35 -5.65
C GLY A 32 -10.41 16.39 -6.12
N LEU A 33 -10.20 15.08 -5.95
CA LEU A 33 -11.14 14.05 -6.35
C LEU A 33 -12.44 14.08 -5.53
N GLU A 34 -12.38 14.36 -4.22
CA GLU A 34 -13.57 14.51 -3.36
C GLU A 34 -14.44 15.70 -3.83
N LYS A 35 -13.82 16.83 -4.19
CA LYS A 35 -14.54 18.00 -4.72
C LYS A 35 -15.20 17.73 -6.06
N LEU A 36 -14.56 16.93 -6.91
CA LEU A 36 -15.02 16.66 -8.28
C LEU A 36 -16.07 15.55 -8.33
N SER A 37 -15.92 14.56 -7.45
CA SER A 37 -16.79 13.38 -7.42
C SER A 37 -17.96 13.51 -6.44
N GLY A 38 -17.83 14.35 -5.40
CA GLY A 38 -18.81 14.46 -4.31
C GLY A 38 -18.80 13.27 -3.35
N PHE A 39 -17.84 12.36 -3.46
CA PHE A 39 -17.68 11.19 -2.58
C PHE A 39 -16.53 11.39 -1.60
N ASP A 40 -16.66 10.80 -0.40
CA ASP A 40 -15.58 10.74 0.59
C ASP A 40 -14.55 9.68 0.18
N LEU A 41 -13.27 10.09 0.08
CA LEU A 41 -12.15 9.23 -0.29
C LEU A 41 -11.14 9.10 0.85
N SER A 42 -11.50 9.56 2.07
CA SER A 42 -10.63 9.52 3.25
C SER A 42 -10.23 8.10 3.66
N HIS A 43 -11.05 7.11 3.31
CA HIS A 43 -10.83 5.71 3.62
C HIS A 43 -10.06 4.95 2.52
N VAL A 44 -9.62 5.63 1.46
CA VAL A 44 -8.87 5.00 0.37
C VAL A 44 -7.42 4.76 0.76
N ARG A 45 -6.96 3.52 0.54
CA ARG A 45 -5.59 3.07 0.84
C ARG A 45 -4.87 2.77 -0.45
N VAL A 46 -3.64 3.23 -0.56
CA VAL A 46 -2.78 2.99 -1.71
C VAL A 46 -1.64 2.07 -1.29
N HIS A 47 -1.58 0.91 -1.94
CA HIS A 47 -0.57 -0.12 -1.78
C HIS A 47 0.48 0.07 -2.89
N TYR A 48 1.59 0.68 -2.53
CA TYR A 48 2.70 0.94 -3.45
C TYR A 48 3.56 -0.30 -3.61
N ASN A 49 4.16 -0.49 -4.79
CA ASN A 49 5.01 -1.65 -5.08
C ASN A 49 4.34 -3.01 -4.81
N SER A 50 3.02 -3.08 -4.94
CA SER A 50 2.25 -4.30 -4.80
C SER A 50 2.53 -5.26 -5.94
N PHE A 51 2.77 -6.53 -5.65
CA PHE A 51 2.87 -7.58 -6.67
C PHE A 51 1.51 -8.05 -7.21
N LYS A 52 0.41 -7.62 -6.58
CA LYS A 52 -0.94 -8.07 -6.96
C LYS A 52 -1.35 -7.67 -8.40
N PRO A 53 -1.09 -6.44 -8.90
CA PRO A 53 -1.47 -6.08 -10.27
C PRO A 53 -0.83 -6.98 -11.33
N ALA A 54 0.42 -7.43 -11.10
CA ALA A 54 1.12 -8.33 -12.01
C ALA A 54 0.45 -9.72 -12.15
N GLN A 55 -0.41 -10.12 -11.20
CA GLN A 55 -1.13 -11.41 -11.26
C GLN A 55 -2.24 -11.42 -12.32
N ILE A 56 -2.74 -10.25 -12.69
CA ILE A 56 -3.79 -10.05 -13.69
C ILE A 56 -3.30 -9.25 -14.89
N ASP A 57 -1.98 -9.19 -15.08
CA ASP A 57 -1.31 -8.43 -16.15
C ASP A 57 -1.71 -6.94 -16.18
N ALA A 58 -1.85 -6.33 -15.01
CA ALA A 58 -2.19 -4.93 -14.84
C ALA A 58 -1.04 -4.14 -14.20
N LEU A 59 -0.95 -2.85 -14.53
CA LEU A 59 -0.02 -1.92 -13.87
C LEU A 59 -0.58 -1.40 -12.54
N ALA A 60 -1.90 -1.32 -12.44
CA ALA A 60 -2.63 -0.94 -11.24
C ALA A 60 -4.04 -1.54 -11.28
N TYR A 61 -4.66 -1.76 -10.11
CA TYR A 61 -6.09 -2.04 -10.03
C TYR A 61 -6.68 -1.55 -8.72
N THR A 62 -8.00 -1.43 -8.70
CA THR A 62 -8.77 -1.07 -7.51
C THR A 62 -9.60 -2.25 -7.01
N ASP A 63 -9.62 -2.42 -5.69
CA ASP A 63 -10.44 -3.39 -4.98
C ASP A 63 -11.19 -2.66 -3.86
N GLY A 64 -12.40 -2.19 -4.19
CA GLY A 64 -13.18 -1.34 -3.30
C GLY A 64 -12.45 -0.02 -2.97
N ARG A 65 -11.87 0.06 -1.76
CA ARG A 65 -11.16 1.24 -1.26
C ARG A 65 -9.64 1.08 -1.32
N ASP A 66 -9.16 -0.04 -1.84
CA ASP A 66 -7.74 -0.34 -1.94
C ASP A 66 -7.28 -0.15 -3.39
N ILE A 67 -6.24 0.65 -3.56
CA ILE A 67 -5.58 0.88 -4.84
C ILE A 67 -4.25 0.13 -4.79
N HIS A 68 -4.03 -0.82 -5.69
CA HIS A 68 -2.78 -1.57 -5.80
C HIS A 68 -1.98 -1.07 -6.98
N LEU A 69 -0.75 -0.61 -6.74
CA LEU A 69 0.18 -0.13 -7.76
C LEU A 69 1.36 -1.09 -7.89
N ALA A 70 1.69 -1.46 -9.12
CA ALA A 70 2.87 -2.29 -9.38
C ALA A 70 4.17 -1.53 -9.02
N PRO A 71 5.29 -2.25 -8.78
CA PRO A 71 6.58 -1.62 -8.55
C PRO A 71 6.98 -0.67 -9.67
N GLY A 72 7.44 0.54 -9.31
CA GLY A 72 7.83 1.59 -10.24
C GLY A 72 6.67 2.38 -10.86
N GLN A 73 5.43 2.08 -10.49
CA GLN A 73 4.23 2.82 -10.93
C GLN A 73 3.79 3.91 -9.96
N ASP A 74 4.49 4.08 -8.83
CA ASP A 74 4.24 5.14 -7.84
C ASP A 74 4.32 6.55 -8.44
N ARG A 75 5.12 6.70 -9.49
CA ARG A 75 5.36 7.96 -10.19
C ARG A 75 4.15 8.45 -10.99
N HIS A 76 3.11 7.63 -11.18
CA HIS A 76 1.92 8.00 -11.93
C HIS A 76 0.82 8.62 -11.06
N LEU A 77 0.85 8.41 -9.73
CA LEU A 77 -0.12 9.06 -8.82
C LEU A 77 -0.09 10.60 -8.83
N PRO A 78 1.09 11.26 -8.87
CA PRO A 78 1.13 12.72 -8.91
C PRO A 78 0.56 13.31 -10.21
N HIS A 79 0.40 12.52 -11.27
CA HIS A 79 -0.04 13.00 -12.58
C HIS A 79 -1.57 12.96 -12.78
N GLU A 80 -2.32 12.44 -11.80
CA GLU A 80 -3.79 12.48 -11.78
C GLU A 80 -4.35 13.62 -10.92
N GLY A 81 -3.48 14.50 -10.39
CA GLY A 81 -3.83 15.66 -9.57
C GLY A 81 -3.90 16.96 -10.38
N TRP A 82 -4.93 17.08 -11.20
CA TRP A 82 -5.61 18.34 -11.52
C TRP A 82 -6.03 19.16 -10.29
#